data_AF-A0A2E9KW38-F1
#
_entry.id   AF-A0A2E9KW38-F1
#
_cell.length_a   1.000
_cell.length_b   1.000
_cell.length_c   1.000
_cell.angle_alpha   90.00
_cell.angle_beta   90.00
_cell.angle_gamma   90.00
#
_symmetry.space_group_name_H-M   'P 1'
#
loop_
_entity.id
_entity.type
_entity.pdbx_description
1 polymer ?
#
loop_
_entity_poly.entity_id
_entity_poly.type
_entity_poly.pdbx_seq_one_letter_code
_entity_poly.pdbx_strand_id
1 'polypeptide(L)'
;MKEQPIIDVDLPAGEPLSNEEHIALQSFAKRKTGNLLDYYWFNSEFTADQCSDIISLCKKFPQEEGTTFSKDPLLRKSTIRWIPPATDSLWIFDALKRLCLEANEVWNLDLDGFLESMQFTEYEGEGSHYDYHMDIGGEKMGRKMTIAVLLSDPTTFEGGDFALNCGGEDITCPKGQGNAILFPSILQHKVYPITKGKRYSLVCWMNGPDWK
;
A
#
# COMPACT_ATOMS: atom_id res chain seq x y z
N MET A 1 -32.96 13.40 3.11
CA MET A 1 -31.70 12.65 3.05
C MET A 1 -31.99 11.39 2.25
N LYS A 2 -31.46 11.26 1.04
CA LYS A 2 -31.63 10.02 0.25
C LYS A 2 -30.49 9.10 0.65
N GLU A 3 -30.84 7.96 1.22
CA GLU A 3 -29.93 6.87 1.55
C GLU A 3 -29.12 6.49 0.32
N GLN A 4 -27.79 6.35 0.48
CA GLN A 4 -26.95 5.73 -0.54
C GLN A 4 -27.18 4.21 -0.50
N PRO A 5 -27.27 3.54 -1.65
CA PRO A 5 -27.45 2.10 -1.66
C PRO A 5 -26.11 1.43 -1.31
N ILE A 6 -26.06 0.82 -0.13
CA ILE A 6 -25.10 -0.23 0.18
C ILE A 6 -25.61 -1.45 -0.60
N ILE A 7 -24.96 -1.79 -1.71
CA ILE A 7 -25.16 -3.07 -2.35
C ILE A 7 -24.10 -3.98 -1.75
N ASP A 8 -24.51 -4.73 -0.73
CA ASP A 8 -23.76 -5.91 -0.28
C ASP A 8 -23.71 -6.88 -1.46
N VAL A 9 -22.56 -6.94 -2.13
CA VAL A 9 -22.21 -8.13 -2.89
C VAL A 9 -21.86 -9.19 -1.86
N ASP A 10 -22.81 -10.08 -1.61
CA ASP A 10 -22.61 -11.31 -0.83
C ASP A 10 -21.45 -12.07 -1.48
N LEU A 11 -20.24 -11.91 -0.93
CA LEU A 11 -19.06 -12.60 -1.40
C LEU A 11 -19.14 -14.06 -0.93
N PRO A 12 -19.25 -15.04 -1.84
CA PRO A 12 -19.16 -16.43 -1.42
C PRO A 12 -17.76 -16.67 -0.84
N ALA A 13 -17.71 -17.07 0.43
CA ALA A 13 -16.47 -17.45 1.08
C ALA A 13 -15.84 -18.64 0.34
N GLY A 14 -14.73 -18.41 -0.34
CA GLY A 14 -13.83 -19.47 -0.82
C GLY A 14 -13.76 -19.73 -2.32
N GLU A 15 -14.37 -18.91 -3.19
CA GLU A 15 -14.15 -19.00 -4.64
C GLU A 15 -13.45 -17.74 -5.21
N PRO A 16 -12.50 -17.89 -6.14
CA PRO A 16 -11.87 -16.75 -6.79
C PRO A 16 -12.91 -15.99 -7.63
N LEU A 17 -12.96 -14.67 -7.45
CA LEU A 17 -13.85 -13.77 -8.18
C LEU A 17 -13.73 -13.96 -9.69
N SER A 18 -14.87 -13.97 -10.36
CA SER A 18 -14.92 -13.98 -11.82
C SER A 18 -14.35 -12.67 -12.39
N ASN A 19 -13.91 -12.71 -13.65
CA ASN A 19 -13.44 -11.52 -14.35
C ASN A 19 -14.51 -10.40 -14.38
N GLU A 20 -15.80 -10.76 -14.43
CA GLU A 20 -16.89 -9.80 -14.43
C GLU A 20 -17.10 -9.13 -13.06
N GLU A 21 -16.94 -9.88 -11.96
CA GLU A 21 -16.97 -9.31 -10.59
C GLU A 21 -15.73 -8.45 -10.32
N HIS A 22 -14.58 -8.83 -10.87
CA HIS A 22 -13.36 -8.03 -10.82
C HIS A 22 -13.56 -6.70 -11.56
N ILE A 23 -14.13 -6.75 -12.77
CA ILE A 23 -14.48 -5.57 -13.56
C ILE A 23 -15.55 -4.75 -12.85
N ALA A 24 -16.52 -5.38 -12.17
CA ALA A 24 -17.58 -4.71 -11.43
C ALA A 24 -17.03 -3.94 -10.22
N LEU A 25 -16.13 -4.54 -9.42
CA LEU A 25 -15.40 -3.87 -8.33
C LEU A 25 -14.54 -2.72 -8.86
N GLN A 26 -13.80 -2.94 -9.94
CA GLN A 26 -13.02 -1.90 -10.63
C GLN A 26 -13.91 -0.77 -11.18
N SER A 27 -15.15 -1.08 -11.59
CA SER A 27 -16.12 -0.10 -12.11
C SER A 27 -16.84 0.66 -10.98
N PHE A 28 -16.99 0.06 -9.80
CA PHE A 28 -17.56 0.72 -8.63
C PHE A 28 -16.59 1.78 -8.07
N ALA A 29 -15.27 1.49 -8.12
CA ALA A 29 -14.21 2.46 -7.84
C ALA A 29 -14.15 3.64 -8.85
N LYS A 30 -14.80 3.54 -10.02
CA LYS A 30 -14.81 4.57 -11.07
C LYS A 30 -15.87 5.67 -10.91
N ARG A 31 -16.53 5.79 -9.75
CA ARG A 31 -17.22 7.05 -9.44
C ARG A 31 -16.15 8.09 -9.10
N LYS A 32 -16.00 9.12 -9.94
CA LYS A 32 -15.25 10.36 -9.63
C LYS A 32 -15.87 11.04 -8.42
N THR A 33 -15.54 10.59 -7.22
CA THR A 33 -16.01 11.20 -5.98
C THR A 33 -15.03 12.25 -5.49
N GLY A 34 -13.76 12.19 -5.90
CA GLY A 34 -12.69 12.98 -5.29
C GLY A 34 -12.54 12.67 -3.79
N ASN A 35 -13.08 11.53 -3.33
CA ASN A 35 -13.08 11.18 -1.92
C ASN A 35 -11.65 10.80 -1.51
N LEU A 36 -11.00 11.69 -0.76
CA LEU A 36 -9.66 11.45 -0.25
C LEU A 36 -9.64 10.44 0.91
N LEU A 37 -10.80 9.98 1.38
CA LEU A 37 -10.97 8.95 2.41
C LEU A 37 -11.16 7.55 1.83
N ASP A 38 -10.79 7.33 0.58
CA ASP A 38 -10.91 6.05 -0.11
C ASP A 38 -9.55 5.58 -0.66
N TYR A 39 -9.51 4.36 -1.17
CA TYR A 39 -8.33 3.75 -1.77
C TYR A 39 -8.62 3.20 -3.17
N TYR A 40 -7.57 3.06 -3.95
CA TYR A 40 -7.59 2.42 -5.26
C TYR A 40 -6.66 1.21 -5.19
N TRP A 41 -6.96 0.13 -5.91
CA TRP A 41 -6.07 -1.02 -5.89
C TRP A 41 -6.01 -1.76 -7.22
N PHE A 42 -4.89 -2.45 -7.40
CA PHE A 42 -4.62 -3.33 -8.54
C PHE A 42 -4.38 -4.74 -8.02
N ASN A 43 -5.05 -5.72 -8.65
CA ASN A 43 -4.86 -7.13 -8.36
C ASN A 43 -3.65 -7.66 -9.11
N SER A 44 -2.68 -8.21 -8.38
CA SER A 44 -1.49 -8.86 -8.92
C SER A 44 -0.75 -8.06 -10.00
N GLU A 45 -0.43 -6.79 -9.72
CA GLU A 45 0.41 -5.97 -10.62
C GLU A 45 1.77 -6.63 -10.87
N PHE A 46 2.37 -7.17 -9.81
CA PHE A 46 3.59 -7.94 -9.90
C PHE A 46 3.29 -9.43 -9.81
N THR A 47 3.82 -10.23 -10.72
CA THR A 47 3.75 -11.69 -10.63
C THR A 47 4.53 -12.20 -9.42
N ALA A 48 4.32 -13.47 -9.03
CA ALA A 48 5.10 -14.10 -7.97
C ALA A 48 6.62 -14.05 -8.27
N ASP A 49 7.03 -14.28 -9.51
CA ASP A 49 8.43 -14.19 -9.94
C ASP A 49 8.97 -12.76 -9.82
N GLN A 50 8.21 -11.76 -10.27
CA GLN A 50 8.59 -10.36 -10.11
C GLN A 50 8.68 -9.95 -8.64
N CYS A 51 7.77 -10.45 -7.78
CA CYS A 51 7.86 -10.23 -6.34
C CYS A 51 9.15 -10.82 -5.76
N SER A 52 9.52 -12.03 -6.18
CA SER A 52 10.78 -12.67 -5.78
C SER A 52 12.01 -11.89 -6.24
N ASP A 53 12.00 -11.39 -7.48
CA ASP A 53 13.07 -10.55 -8.02
C ASP A 53 13.19 -9.22 -7.26
N ILE A 54 12.07 -8.57 -6.95
CA ILE A 54 12.02 -7.35 -6.13
C ILE A 54 12.61 -7.62 -4.75
N ILE A 55 12.18 -8.69 -4.06
CA ILE A 55 12.70 -9.05 -2.73
C ILE A 55 14.21 -9.28 -2.81
N SER A 56 14.67 -10.02 -3.82
CA SER A 56 16.09 -10.35 -4.03
C SER A 56 16.94 -9.12 -4.32
N LEU A 57 16.41 -8.16 -5.08
CA LEU A 57 17.03 -6.86 -5.32
C LEU A 57 17.12 -6.05 -4.02
N CYS A 58 16.00 -5.88 -3.31
CA CYS A 58 15.92 -5.05 -2.11
C CYS A 58 16.86 -5.54 -1.01
N LYS A 59 17.02 -6.86 -0.84
CA LYS A 59 17.91 -7.47 0.16
C LYS A 59 19.41 -7.17 -0.05
N LYS A 60 19.81 -6.60 -1.19
CA LYS A 60 21.20 -6.15 -1.44
C LYS A 60 21.52 -4.80 -0.77
N PHE A 61 20.51 -4.02 -0.39
CA PHE A 61 20.68 -2.70 0.24
C PHE A 61 20.85 -2.81 1.76
N PRO A 62 21.45 -1.82 2.44
CA PRO A 62 21.59 -1.83 3.89
C PRO A 62 20.26 -1.97 4.63
N GLN A 63 20.24 -2.77 5.70
CA GLN A 63 19.10 -2.96 6.59
C GLN A 63 19.18 -2.01 7.78
N GLU A 64 18.04 -1.46 8.18
CA GLU A 64 17.89 -0.67 9.40
C GLU A 64 16.57 -0.96 10.10
N GLU A 65 16.46 -0.58 11.38
CA GLU A 65 15.22 -0.67 12.13
C GLU A 65 14.20 0.36 11.62
N GLY A 66 12.97 -0.07 11.37
CA GLY A 66 11.89 0.81 10.96
C GLY A 66 11.49 1.73 12.11
N THR A 67 11.46 3.05 11.87
CA THR A 67 11.05 4.05 12.86
C THR A 67 9.73 4.72 12.47
N THR A 68 9.10 5.41 13.43
CA THR A 68 7.92 6.24 13.24
C THR A 68 8.27 7.71 13.46
N PHE A 69 7.38 8.65 13.09
CA PHE A 69 7.58 10.07 13.39
C PHE A 69 7.69 10.36 14.90
N SER A 70 6.97 9.61 15.75
CA SER A 70 7.05 9.72 17.21
C SER A 70 8.23 8.97 17.83
N LYS A 71 8.86 8.06 17.06
CA LYS A 71 9.93 7.14 17.50
C LYS A 71 9.54 6.21 18.66
N ASP A 72 8.24 5.99 18.88
CA ASP A 72 7.76 5.03 19.87
C ASP A 72 7.95 3.59 19.33
N PRO A 73 8.79 2.76 19.98
CA PRO A 73 9.04 1.39 19.52
C PRO A 73 7.82 0.46 19.67
N LEU A 74 6.80 0.84 20.46
CA LEU A 74 5.57 0.08 20.58
C LEU A 74 4.65 0.25 19.37
N LEU A 75 4.85 1.30 18.57
CA LEU A 75 4.04 1.55 17.37
C LEU A 75 4.55 0.82 16.14
N ARG A 76 5.80 0.34 16.14
CA ARG A 76 6.39 -0.31 14.98
C ARG A 76 7.44 -1.33 15.36
N LYS A 77 7.28 -2.53 14.84
CA LYS A 77 8.27 -3.61 14.88
C LYS A 77 8.45 -4.17 13.47
N SER A 78 9.48 -3.69 12.79
CA SER A 78 9.84 -4.09 11.43
C SER A 78 11.26 -3.62 11.11
N THR A 79 11.93 -4.25 10.15
CA THR A 79 13.14 -3.68 9.55
C THR A 79 12.86 -3.16 8.15
N ILE A 80 13.62 -2.18 7.69
CA ILE A 80 13.46 -1.57 6.37
C ILE A 80 14.77 -1.52 5.59
N ARG A 81 14.63 -1.33 4.29
CA ARG A 81 15.71 -0.98 3.35
C ARG A 81 15.21 0.12 2.43
N TRP A 82 16.06 1.09 2.12
CA TRP A 82 15.77 2.15 1.16
C TRP A 82 16.40 1.84 -0.18
N ILE A 83 15.58 1.80 -1.23
CA ILE A 83 16.01 1.45 -2.58
C ILE A 83 15.90 2.70 -3.45
N PRO A 84 17.02 3.33 -3.83
CA PRO A 84 17.00 4.48 -4.70
C PRO A 84 16.66 4.08 -6.15
N PRO A 85 16.24 5.05 -6.98
CA PRO A 85 16.14 4.85 -8.42
C PRO A 85 17.54 4.60 -9.00
N ALA A 86 17.73 3.44 -9.61
CA ALA A 86 18.96 2.99 -10.25
C ALA A 86 18.61 2.03 -11.40
N THR A 87 19.56 1.72 -12.29
CA THR A 87 19.30 0.92 -13.50
C THR A 87 18.56 -0.39 -13.23
N ASP A 88 18.82 -1.06 -12.11
CA ASP A 88 18.21 -2.33 -11.71
C ASP A 88 16.87 -2.18 -10.95
N SER A 89 16.55 -0.98 -10.44
CA SER A 89 15.30 -0.68 -9.74
C SER A 89 14.32 0.17 -10.56
N LEU A 90 14.76 0.83 -11.63
CA LEU A 90 13.95 1.76 -12.43
C LEU A 90 12.66 1.14 -12.96
N TRP A 91 12.69 -0.12 -13.38
CA TRP A 91 11.50 -0.82 -13.87
C TRP A 91 10.39 -0.91 -12.81
N ILE A 92 10.75 -0.97 -11.53
CA ILE A 92 9.80 -0.98 -10.41
C ILE A 92 9.19 0.42 -10.27
N PHE A 93 10.01 1.46 -10.28
CA PHE A 93 9.53 2.85 -10.23
C PHE A 93 8.61 3.16 -11.42
N ASP A 94 8.94 2.71 -12.63
CA ASP A 94 8.10 2.92 -13.81
C ASP A 94 6.74 2.23 -13.69
N ALA A 95 6.71 0.99 -13.20
CA ALA A 95 5.47 0.25 -12.93
C ALA A 95 4.62 0.98 -11.87
N LEU A 96 5.21 1.33 -10.72
CA LEU A 96 4.50 2.05 -9.65
C LEU A 96 4.01 3.43 -10.12
N LYS A 97 4.78 4.14 -10.95
CA LYS A 97 4.39 5.44 -11.52
C LYS A 97 3.15 5.31 -12.38
N ARG A 98 3.09 4.29 -13.25
CA ARG A 98 1.91 4.02 -14.07
C ARG A 98 0.66 3.81 -13.22
N LEU A 99 0.76 3.02 -12.15
CA LEU A 99 -0.35 2.79 -11.23
C LEU A 99 -0.80 4.06 -10.52
N CYS A 100 0.15 4.88 -10.06
CA CYS A 100 -0.16 6.14 -9.38
C CYS A 100 -0.87 7.11 -10.32
N LEU A 101 -0.43 7.22 -11.58
CA LEU A 101 -1.08 8.10 -12.56
C LEU A 101 -2.51 7.64 -12.87
N GLU A 102 -2.74 6.33 -13.02
CA GLU A 102 -4.08 5.79 -13.23
C GLU A 102 -5.00 6.03 -12.04
N ALA A 103 -4.54 5.75 -10.81
CA ALA A 103 -5.33 6.01 -9.61
C ALA A 103 -5.59 7.51 -9.41
N ASN A 104 -4.65 8.38 -9.82
CA ASN A 104 -4.81 9.83 -9.69
C ASN A 104 -5.92 10.40 -10.57
N GLU A 105 -6.42 9.66 -11.58
CA GLU A 105 -7.63 10.06 -12.33
C GLU A 105 -8.88 10.12 -11.44
N VAL A 106 -8.85 9.49 -10.26
CA VAL A 106 -9.94 9.51 -9.26
C VAL A 106 -9.82 10.69 -8.30
N TRP A 107 -8.61 10.99 -7.81
CA TRP A 107 -8.39 12.02 -6.79
C TRP A 107 -7.94 13.38 -7.33
N ASN A 108 -7.35 13.42 -8.52
CA ASN A 108 -6.83 14.62 -9.17
C ASN A 108 -5.89 15.43 -8.24
N LEU A 109 -4.93 14.75 -7.61
CA LEU A 109 -3.90 15.37 -6.80
C LEU A 109 -2.84 16.01 -7.69
N ASP A 110 -2.28 17.14 -7.26
CA ASP A 110 -1.11 17.75 -7.88
C ASP A 110 0.13 16.91 -7.56
N LEU A 111 0.69 16.20 -8.55
CA LEU A 111 1.83 15.29 -8.38
C LEU A 111 3.06 15.80 -9.16
N ASP A 112 4.19 15.97 -8.48
CA ASP A 112 5.50 16.26 -9.07
C ASP A 112 6.27 14.97 -9.42
N GLY A 113 5.96 13.85 -8.74
CA GLY A 113 6.53 12.53 -9.00
C GLY A 113 7.22 11.90 -7.78
N PHE A 114 8.03 10.87 -8.02
CA PHE A 114 8.84 10.23 -6.98
C PHE A 114 10.08 11.07 -6.69
N LEU A 115 10.13 11.64 -5.49
CA LEU A 115 11.26 12.44 -4.99
C LEU A 115 12.06 11.70 -3.90
N GLU A 116 11.71 10.44 -3.63
CA GLU A 116 12.26 9.64 -2.54
C GLU A 116 12.56 8.21 -3.00
N SER A 117 13.47 7.54 -2.31
CA SER A 117 13.70 6.09 -2.44
C SER A 117 12.44 5.32 -2.00
N MET A 118 12.16 4.19 -2.64
CA MET A 118 11.13 3.27 -2.16
C MET A 118 11.61 2.53 -0.92
N GLN A 119 10.68 2.20 -0.02
CA GLN A 119 10.92 1.49 1.22
C GLN A 119 10.49 0.03 1.09
N PHE A 120 11.46 -0.87 1.14
CA PHE A 120 11.19 -2.28 1.36
C PHE A 120 11.08 -2.53 2.87
N THR A 121 9.98 -3.14 3.31
CA THR A 121 9.72 -3.42 4.73
C THR A 121 9.62 -4.92 4.95
N GLU A 122 10.32 -5.39 5.97
CA GLU A 122 10.38 -6.77 6.41
C GLU A 122 9.74 -6.88 7.81
N TYR A 123 8.60 -7.57 7.88
CA TYR A 123 7.96 -7.94 9.15
C TYR A 123 8.35 -9.39 9.44
N GLU A 124 9.45 -9.56 10.17
CA GLU A 124 9.97 -10.85 10.57
C GLU A 124 9.71 -11.10 12.06
N GLY A 125 9.22 -12.29 12.40
CA GLY A 125 8.94 -12.70 13.78
C GLY A 125 7.55 -12.32 14.28
N GLU A 126 7.10 -13.07 15.29
CA GLU A 126 5.80 -12.88 15.92
C GLU A 126 5.66 -11.48 16.55
N GLY A 127 4.48 -10.90 16.38
CA GLY A 127 4.15 -9.56 16.86
C GLY A 127 4.75 -8.42 16.04
N SER A 128 5.45 -8.68 14.92
CA SER A 128 5.91 -7.61 14.02
C SER A 128 4.71 -6.92 13.36
N HIS A 129 4.68 -5.59 13.42
CA HIS A 129 3.52 -4.75 13.08
C HIS A 129 3.92 -3.30 12.79
N TYR A 130 2.96 -2.51 12.34
CA TYR A 130 3.06 -1.05 12.33
C TYR A 130 1.67 -0.49 12.64
N ASP A 131 1.49 0.07 13.82
CA ASP A 131 0.22 0.66 14.27
C ASP A 131 -0.10 1.95 13.51
N TYR A 132 -1.26 2.57 13.80
CA TYR A 132 -1.76 3.72 13.05
C TYR A 132 -0.73 4.83 12.92
N HIS A 133 -0.48 5.18 11.66
CA HIS A 133 0.34 6.30 11.27
C HIS A 133 -0.19 6.91 9.99
N MET A 134 0.29 8.11 9.70
CA MET A 134 0.17 8.71 8.37
C MET A 134 1.57 8.75 7.76
N ASP A 135 1.63 8.74 6.43
CA ASP A 135 2.90 8.85 5.73
C ASP A 135 3.37 10.30 5.58
N ILE A 136 2.47 11.25 5.78
CA ILE A 136 2.75 12.68 5.77
C ILE A 136 3.04 13.20 7.18
N GLY A 137 4.03 14.09 7.29
CA GLY A 137 4.38 14.79 8.50
C GLY A 137 5.81 15.34 8.48
N GLY A 138 6.09 16.38 9.28
CA GLY A 138 7.43 16.96 9.40
C GLY A 138 8.00 17.43 8.06
N GLU A 139 9.14 16.88 7.64
CA GLU A 139 9.78 17.20 6.35
C GLU A 139 9.11 16.50 5.14
N LYS A 140 8.09 15.66 5.38
CA LYS A 140 7.41 14.86 4.35
C LYS A 140 6.04 15.43 3.95
N MET A 141 5.83 16.73 4.15
CA MET A 141 4.58 17.43 3.82
C MET A 141 4.20 17.39 2.34
N GLY A 142 5.18 17.14 1.46
CA GLY A 142 4.95 16.99 0.03
C GLY A 142 4.30 15.67 -0.40
N ARG A 143 4.21 14.64 0.47
CA ARG A 143 3.62 13.35 0.11
C ARG A 143 2.13 13.48 -0.17
N LYS A 144 1.71 13.07 -1.36
CA LYS A 144 0.32 13.16 -1.84
C LYS A 144 -0.36 11.81 -1.89
N MET A 145 0.33 10.83 -2.45
CA MET A 145 -0.19 9.49 -2.65
C MET A 145 0.84 8.46 -2.22
N THR A 146 0.39 7.52 -1.41
CA THR A 146 1.15 6.34 -1.04
C THR A 146 0.73 5.19 -1.95
N ILE A 147 1.71 4.41 -2.40
CA ILE A 147 1.49 3.09 -3.00
C ILE A 147 2.19 2.03 -2.13
N ALA A 148 1.44 1.02 -1.70
CA ALA A 148 1.91 -0.10 -0.90
C ALA A 148 1.64 -1.43 -1.63
N VAL A 149 2.70 -2.20 -1.89
CA VAL A 149 2.63 -3.49 -2.58
C VAL A 149 2.93 -4.61 -1.60
N LEU A 150 2.06 -5.63 -1.54
CA LEU A 150 2.35 -6.86 -0.80
C LEU A 150 3.21 -7.79 -1.67
N LEU A 151 4.41 -8.14 -1.20
CA LEU A 151 5.34 -8.99 -1.97
C LEU A 151 5.33 -10.46 -1.51
N SER A 152 4.89 -10.74 -0.29
CA SER A 152 4.75 -12.11 0.21
C SER A 152 3.48 -12.77 -0.29
N ASP A 153 3.56 -14.07 -0.57
CA ASP A 153 2.39 -14.93 -0.74
C ASP A 153 1.59 -14.98 0.58
N PRO A 154 0.29 -14.56 0.60
CA PRO A 154 -0.56 -14.58 1.77
C PRO A 154 -0.67 -15.94 2.47
N THR A 155 -0.44 -17.05 1.76
CA THR A 155 -0.47 -18.40 2.33
C THR A 155 0.76 -18.72 3.19
N THR A 156 1.80 -17.89 3.13
CA THR A 156 3.08 -18.10 3.83
C THR A 156 3.19 -17.39 5.18
N PHE A 157 2.19 -16.59 5.56
CA PHE A 157 2.14 -15.88 6.83
C PHE A 157 0.71 -15.77 7.38
N GLU A 158 0.59 -15.59 8.70
CA GLU A 158 -0.69 -15.39 9.38
C GLU A 158 -0.73 -13.99 10.02
N GLY A 159 -1.92 -13.38 10.06
CA GLY A 159 -2.09 -11.97 10.44
C GLY A 159 -1.63 -11.01 9.34
N GLY A 160 -1.04 -9.88 9.72
CA GLY A 160 -0.40 -8.97 8.76
C GLY A 160 -1.34 -8.20 7.83
N ASP A 161 -2.62 -8.15 8.16
CA ASP A 161 -3.62 -7.41 7.41
C ASP A 161 -3.24 -5.94 7.30
N PHE A 162 -3.34 -5.39 6.10
CA PHE A 162 -3.16 -3.96 5.87
C PHE A 162 -4.54 -3.30 5.94
N ALA A 163 -4.67 -2.27 6.77
CA ALA A 163 -5.93 -1.57 6.94
C ALA A 163 -5.75 -0.07 6.84
N LEU A 164 -6.73 0.57 6.21
CA LEU A 164 -6.86 2.03 6.10
C LEU A 164 -8.00 2.49 7.01
N ASN A 165 -7.83 3.63 7.66
CA ASN A 165 -8.91 4.30 8.36
C ASN A 165 -9.62 5.25 7.38
N CYS A 166 -10.80 4.84 6.92
CA CYS A 166 -11.59 5.56 5.92
C CYS A 166 -12.71 6.37 6.61
N GLY A 167 -12.32 7.38 7.39
CA GLY A 167 -13.28 8.26 8.08
C GLY A 167 -13.79 7.72 9.40
N GLY A 168 -12.94 7.01 10.16
CA GLY A 168 -13.28 6.43 11.46
C GLY A 168 -13.55 4.93 11.44
N GLU A 169 -13.68 4.34 10.24
CA GLU A 169 -13.84 2.90 10.05
C GLU A 169 -12.56 2.28 9.48
N ASP A 170 -12.19 1.12 10.02
CA ASP A 170 -11.10 0.32 9.48
C ASP A 170 -11.58 -0.50 8.30
N ILE A 171 -10.99 -0.25 7.13
CA ILE A 171 -11.19 -1.08 5.95
C ILE A 171 -9.93 -1.92 5.73
N THR A 172 -10.07 -3.24 5.87
CA THR A 172 -9.01 -4.19 5.51
C THR A 172 -8.88 -4.25 3.99
N CYS A 173 -7.69 -3.94 3.49
CA CYS A 173 -7.41 -3.94 2.06
C CYS A 173 -7.28 -5.36 1.49
N PRO A 174 -7.56 -5.55 0.19
CA PRO A 174 -7.40 -6.84 -0.48
C PRO A 174 -5.99 -7.43 -0.32
N LYS A 175 -5.91 -8.64 0.25
CA LYS A 175 -4.67 -9.36 0.51
C LYS A 175 -4.35 -10.31 -0.65
N GLY A 176 -3.30 -9.99 -1.42
CA GLY A 176 -2.83 -10.81 -2.54
C GLY A 176 -1.38 -10.49 -2.88
N GLN A 177 -0.60 -11.49 -3.29
CA GLN A 177 0.78 -11.26 -3.71
C GLN A 177 0.81 -10.40 -4.97
N GLY A 178 1.64 -9.37 -4.97
CA GLY A 178 1.74 -8.39 -6.04
C GLY A 178 0.60 -7.38 -6.08
N ASN A 179 -0.38 -7.45 -5.17
CA ASN A 179 -1.42 -6.43 -5.09
C ASN A 179 -0.80 -5.09 -4.71
N ALA A 180 -1.21 -4.04 -5.40
CA ALA A 180 -0.83 -2.67 -5.11
C ALA A 180 -2.04 -1.91 -4.57
N ILE A 181 -1.92 -1.37 -3.35
CA ILE A 181 -2.91 -0.51 -2.72
C ILE A 181 -2.40 0.92 -2.79
N LEU A 182 -3.20 1.82 -3.33
CA LEU A 182 -2.91 3.24 -3.47
C LEU A 182 -3.92 4.04 -2.67
N PHE A 183 -3.44 5.08 -1.99
CA PHE A 183 -4.31 5.93 -1.18
C PHE A 183 -3.67 7.31 -0.96
N PRO A 184 -4.47 8.37 -0.71
CA PRO A 184 -3.92 9.66 -0.33
C PRO A 184 -3.10 9.55 0.96
N SER A 185 -1.88 10.08 0.97
CA SER A 185 -0.92 9.91 2.09
C SER A 185 -1.38 10.51 3.42
N ILE A 186 -2.49 11.26 3.41
CA ILE A 186 -3.18 11.79 4.60
C ILE A 186 -3.99 10.74 5.35
N LEU A 187 -4.22 9.54 4.78
CA LEU A 187 -4.97 8.51 5.46
C LEU A 187 -4.13 7.77 6.50
N GLN A 188 -4.73 7.65 7.69
CA GLN A 188 -4.20 6.79 8.73
C GLN A 188 -4.31 5.33 8.30
N HIS A 189 -3.26 4.58 8.56
CA HIS A 189 -3.21 3.18 8.18
C HIS A 189 -2.29 2.39 9.09
N LYS A 190 -2.46 1.07 9.07
CA LYS A 190 -1.69 0.14 9.90
C LYS A 190 -1.49 -1.21 9.22
N VAL A 191 -0.52 -1.95 9.73
CA VAL A 191 -0.31 -3.37 9.48
C VAL A 191 -0.56 -4.09 10.80
N TYR A 192 -1.62 -4.90 10.83
CA TYR A 192 -1.93 -5.76 11.98
C TYR A 192 -0.75 -6.71 12.28
N PRO A 193 -0.58 -7.13 13.55
CA PRO A 193 0.52 -8.01 13.91
C PRO A 193 0.59 -9.29 13.08
N ILE A 194 1.81 -9.66 12.71
CA ILE A 194 2.13 -10.98 12.17
C ILE A 194 2.15 -11.97 13.33
N THR A 195 1.38 -13.06 13.23
CA THR A 195 1.40 -14.13 14.23
C THR A 195 2.33 -15.28 13.82
N LYS A 196 2.59 -15.43 12.51
CA LYS A 196 3.46 -16.47 11.96
C LYS A 196 4.00 -16.11 10.59
N GLY A 197 5.20 -16.60 10.27
CA GLY A 197 5.81 -16.43 8.95
C GLY A 197 6.50 -15.07 8.78
N LYS A 198 6.63 -14.64 7.52
CA LYS A 198 7.32 -13.40 7.15
C LYS A 198 6.52 -12.64 6.10
N ARG A 199 6.25 -11.36 6.36
CA ARG A 199 5.55 -10.47 5.43
C ARG A 199 6.52 -9.42 4.89
N TYR A 200 6.60 -9.33 3.58
CA TYR A 200 7.39 -8.35 2.85
C TYR A 200 6.47 -7.40 2.10
N SER A 201 6.75 -6.10 2.16
CA SER A 201 6.04 -5.09 1.38
C SER A 201 6.98 -4.04 0.80
N LEU A 202 6.55 -3.41 -0.29
CA LEU A 202 7.24 -2.30 -0.92
C LEU A 202 6.34 -1.07 -0.87
N VAL A 203 6.87 0.06 -0.39
CA VAL A 203 6.11 1.32 -0.27
C VAL A 203 6.84 2.42 -1.01
N CYS A 204 6.12 3.25 -1.76
CA CYS A 204 6.66 4.45 -2.40
C CYS A 204 5.65 5.59 -2.29
N TRP A 205 6.12 6.84 -2.45
CA TRP A 205 5.33 8.03 -2.25
C TRP A 205 5.48 9.01 -3.42
N MET A 206 4.37 9.30 -4.09
CA MET A 206 4.31 10.44 -5.01
C MET A 206 4.23 11.73 -4.20
N ASN A 207 5.15 12.64 -4.51
CA ASN A 207 5.19 13.97 -3.92
C ASN A 207 4.52 14.99 -4.84
N GLY A 208 4.20 16.16 -4.27
CA GLY A 208 3.65 17.32 -4.95
C GLY A 208 3.83 18.58 -4.09
N PRO A 209 3.25 19.73 -4.49
CA PRO A 209 3.26 20.96 -3.71
C PRO A 209 2.57 20.77 -2.35
N ASP A 210 2.83 21.62 -1.36
CA ASP A 210 2.17 21.50 -0.04
C ASP A 210 0.64 21.43 -0.16
N TRP A 211 0.00 20.68 0.75
CA TRP A 211 -1.46 20.63 0.85
C TRP A 211 -2.02 22.05 1.16
N LYS A 212 -3.10 22.42 0.48
CA LYS A 212 -3.76 23.73 0.61
C LYS A 212 -5.19 23.57 1.07
#